data_AF-A0A1H9FJT4-F1
#
_entry.id   AF-A0A1H9FJT4-F1
#
_cell.length_a   1.000
_cell.length_b   1.000
_cell.length_c   1.000
_cell.angle_alpha   90.00
_cell.angle_beta   90.00
_cell.angle_gamma   90.00
#
_symmetry.space_group_name_H-M   'P 1'
#
loop_
_entity.id
_entity.type
_entity.pdbx_description
1 polymer ?
#
loop_
_entity_poly.entity_id
_entity_poly.type
_entity_poly.pdbx_seq_one_letter_code
_entity_poly.pdbx_strand_id
1 'polypeptide(L)'
;MKLIPYLNDNQTSVRVTSNLFNDDAYSLGESLITVNKDSKLVIEGKDNQNLVFDGGYQTDKETTETNVTRKGQLLTIYGDAEINGATFTNTYNKGMSTAPIYVEGGNLIVHNVLIQNNINSHQPTIANNQETYRKNWDKSGAKSAGIAVTGQGYVTMNDGMITNNQHQTGAYGSGAVAINQGTFILNGGSISQNEAEQAGGVAVNYRGQFVMNGGSIEGNRSRSAGGGIFAYMGSKMQMNGGKIHNNRAGNLGGGIAIYDEFSEGTSGTRQLSELARKNGFSWEDHARWRQLFDAKFEMNNGEITENFAQNGGGGGIYVASSGVQINAGNISHNSSKTYGGGIYVSSVPYVLHLKNVYFENNRAIPQGGTFILTNEMLEGHGGAIWFCPTGKSQIFESNGASFNENMGEFSGDDFTLTRGGEYRLVSYFGQRLLGGGKVTWYVDGHPTDKSIARYLADNGQVYDDKVPEKISDPISLKAVANQAAALDLAKKLSKVTMIGNLSSRGGAIGSNGSVIIGDKDKTFNLKEPKSR
;
A
#
# COMPACT_ATOMS: atom_id res chain seq x y z
N MET A 1 -22.49 -30.36 -0.03
CA MET A 1 -23.62 -29.98 0.85
C MET A 1 -24.26 -28.70 0.31
N LYS A 2 -25.59 -28.61 0.26
CA LYS A 2 -26.29 -27.35 -0.08
C LYS A 2 -27.06 -26.86 1.14
N LEU A 3 -26.80 -25.63 1.58
CA LEU A 3 -27.48 -24.98 2.70
C LEU A 3 -28.40 -23.89 2.14
N ILE A 4 -29.70 -24.04 2.37
CA ILE A 4 -30.73 -23.07 2.01
C ILE A 4 -31.56 -22.83 3.28
N PRO A 5 -31.65 -21.59 3.80
CA PRO A 5 -32.49 -21.31 4.95
C PRO A 5 -33.96 -21.48 4.56
N TYR A 6 -34.67 -22.35 5.28
CA TYR A 6 -36.12 -22.43 5.19
C TYR A 6 -36.73 -21.47 6.20
N LEU A 7 -37.27 -20.35 5.71
CA LEU A 7 -38.01 -19.38 6.51
C LEU A 7 -39.51 -19.65 6.32
N ASN A 8 -40.24 -19.92 7.40
CA ASN A 8 -41.70 -19.89 7.37
C ASN A 8 -42.21 -18.44 7.50
N ASP A 9 -43.51 -18.21 7.30
CA ASP A 9 -44.11 -16.86 7.24
C ASP A 9 -43.86 -15.99 8.49
N ASN A 10 -43.44 -16.57 9.61
CA ASN A 10 -43.17 -15.87 10.86
C ASN A 10 -41.67 -15.66 11.16
N GLN A 11 -40.76 -16.27 10.39
CA GLN A 11 -39.32 -16.13 10.57
C GLN A 11 -38.72 -15.18 9.55
N THR A 12 -37.99 -14.17 10.03
CA THR A 12 -37.28 -13.21 9.17
C THR A 12 -35.83 -13.62 8.90
N SER A 13 -35.19 -14.41 9.77
CA SER A 13 -33.80 -14.85 9.60
C SER A 13 -33.51 -16.19 10.29
N VAL A 14 -32.56 -16.96 9.77
CA VAL A 14 -31.98 -18.15 10.42
C VAL A 14 -30.62 -17.79 11.01
N ARG A 15 -30.44 -18.02 12.31
CA ARG A 15 -29.15 -17.86 13.00
C ARG A 15 -28.59 -19.23 13.36
N VAL A 16 -27.40 -19.52 12.86
CA VAL A 16 -26.62 -20.73 13.19
C VAL A 16 -25.55 -20.33 14.19
N THR A 17 -25.74 -20.72 15.45
CA THR A 17 -24.81 -20.45 16.55
C THR A 17 -24.00 -21.70 16.86
N SER A 18 -22.70 -21.54 17.11
CA SER A 18 -21.85 -22.65 17.53
C SER A 18 -20.97 -22.28 18.70
N ASN A 19 -21.03 -23.07 19.79
CA ASN A 19 -20.07 -22.98 20.88
C ASN A 19 -18.82 -23.77 20.51
N LEU A 20 -17.84 -23.10 19.90
CA LEU A 20 -16.60 -23.75 19.48
C LEU A 20 -15.62 -23.79 20.67
N PHE A 21 -15.40 -24.99 21.21
CA PHE A 21 -14.40 -25.28 22.24
C PHE A 21 -13.32 -26.20 21.66
N ASN A 22 -12.04 -25.83 21.77
CA ASN A 22 -10.96 -26.77 21.47
C ASN A 22 -9.73 -26.50 22.35
N ASP A 23 -9.39 -27.47 23.19
CA ASP A 23 -8.24 -27.45 24.10
C ASP A 23 -6.97 -28.08 23.53
N ASP A 24 -7.02 -28.58 22.28
CA ASP A 24 -5.95 -29.38 21.71
C ASP A 24 -4.93 -28.52 20.92
N ALA A 25 -3.67 -28.54 21.36
CA ALA A 25 -2.65 -27.59 20.93
C ALA A 25 -2.10 -27.86 19.50
N TYR A 26 -2.54 -28.88 18.78
CA TYR A 26 -1.94 -29.26 17.49
C TYR A 26 -2.95 -29.49 16.35
N SER A 27 -4.26 -29.45 16.62
CA SER A 27 -5.28 -29.53 15.57
C SER A 27 -5.66 -28.13 15.08
N LEU A 28 -5.93 -28.00 13.77
CA LEU A 28 -6.82 -26.93 13.29
C LEU A 28 -8.12 -27.11 14.08
N GLY A 29 -8.65 -26.04 14.68
CA GLY A 29 -9.81 -26.12 15.56
C GLY A 29 -10.95 -26.94 14.94
N GLU A 30 -11.84 -27.55 15.76
CA GLU A 30 -13.14 -27.94 15.23
C GLU A 30 -13.75 -26.71 14.54
N SER A 31 -14.02 -26.84 13.24
CA SER A 31 -14.73 -25.81 12.48
C SER A 31 -16.20 -26.17 12.47
N LEU A 32 -17.09 -25.17 12.56
CA LEU A 32 -18.53 -25.43 12.44
C LEU A 32 -18.86 -26.14 11.11
N ILE A 33 -18.18 -25.74 10.03
CA ILE A 33 -18.25 -26.41 8.73
C ILE A 33 -16.83 -26.61 8.20
N THR A 34 -16.54 -27.85 7.78
CA THR A 34 -15.32 -28.18 7.03
C THR A 34 -15.69 -28.68 5.64
N VAL A 35 -15.13 -28.04 4.60
CA VAL A 35 -15.26 -28.47 3.21
C VAL A 35 -14.00 -29.23 2.80
N ASN A 36 -14.09 -30.55 2.72
CA ASN A 36 -12.95 -31.40 2.33
C ASN A 36 -12.54 -31.20 0.86
N LYS A 37 -11.31 -31.56 0.51
CA LYS A 37 -10.67 -31.31 -0.80
C LYS A 37 -11.51 -31.70 -2.03
N ASP A 38 -12.24 -32.80 -1.97
CA ASP A 38 -13.06 -33.31 -3.08
C ASP A 38 -14.56 -33.02 -2.89
N SER A 39 -14.89 -32.02 -2.07
CA SER A 39 -16.27 -31.66 -1.74
C SER A 39 -16.62 -30.25 -2.21
N LYS A 40 -17.90 -30.05 -2.57
CA LYS A 40 -18.47 -28.73 -2.81
C LYS A 40 -19.47 -28.34 -1.73
N LEU A 41 -19.34 -27.14 -1.19
CA LEU A 41 -20.33 -26.46 -0.36
C LEU A 41 -21.01 -25.36 -1.18
N VAL A 42 -22.34 -25.28 -1.12
CA VAL A 42 -23.10 -24.16 -1.65
C VAL A 42 -23.99 -23.61 -0.55
N ILE A 43 -23.87 -22.31 -0.28
CA ILE A 43 -24.74 -21.56 0.63
C ILE A 43 -25.53 -20.56 -0.21
N GLU A 44 -26.86 -20.64 -0.15
CA GLU A 44 -27.76 -19.71 -0.83
C GLU A 44 -28.73 -19.10 0.19
N GLY A 45 -28.45 -17.88 0.62
CA GLY A 45 -29.39 -17.02 1.34
C GLY A 45 -30.08 -16.04 0.40
N LYS A 46 -31.28 -15.59 0.78
CA LYS A 46 -32.02 -14.57 0.02
C LYS A 46 -31.29 -13.21 0.00
N ASP A 47 -30.58 -12.90 1.08
CA ASP A 47 -29.72 -11.72 1.28
C ASP A 47 -28.72 -12.02 2.42
N ASN A 48 -27.93 -11.01 2.81
CA ASN A 48 -26.96 -11.16 3.90
C ASN A 48 -27.55 -11.06 5.31
N GLN A 49 -28.84 -10.76 5.50
CA GLN A 49 -29.49 -10.69 6.82
C GLN A 49 -30.18 -12.00 7.21
N ASN A 50 -30.54 -12.82 6.22
CA ASN A 50 -31.41 -13.97 6.44
C ASN A 50 -30.68 -15.25 6.89
N LEU A 51 -29.36 -15.33 6.71
CA LEU A 51 -28.54 -16.45 7.18
C LEU A 51 -27.30 -15.94 7.90
N VAL A 52 -27.26 -16.13 9.22
CA VAL A 52 -26.19 -15.61 10.08
C VAL A 52 -25.44 -16.76 10.75
N PHE A 53 -24.14 -16.84 10.52
CA PHE A 53 -23.22 -17.71 11.26
C PHE A 53 -22.56 -16.88 12.36
N ASP A 54 -22.77 -17.29 13.61
CA ASP A 54 -22.30 -16.57 14.78
C ASP A 54 -21.44 -17.47 15.68
N GLY A 55 -20.17 -17.09 15.82
CA GLY A 55 -19.21 -17.80 16.68
C GLY A 55 -19.29 -17.40 18.16
N GLY A 56 -19.98 -16.31 18.50
CA GLY A 56 -20.03 -15.85 19.89
C GLY A 56 -20.85 -14.58 20.05
N TYR A 57 -21.83 -14.63 20.97
CA TYR A 57 -22.73 -13.53 21.27
C TYR A 57 -22.95 -13.37 22.78
N GLN A 58 -23.26 -12.14 23.20
CA GLN A 58 -23.72 -11.84 24.55
C GLN A 58 -25.10 -11.19 24.47
N THR A 59 -26.00 -11.63 25.35
CA THR A 59 -27.28 -10.96 25.66
C THR A 59 -27.29 -10.56 27.13
N ASP A 60 -28.31 -9.83 27.56
CA ASP A 60 -28.52 -9.49 28.97
C ASP A 60 -28.68 -10.71 29.89
N LYS A 61 -28.92 -11.91 29.33
CA LYS A 61 -29.23 -13.14 30.09
C LYS A 61 -28.24 -14.28 29.90
N GLU A 62 -27.50 -14.32 28.79
CA GLU A 62 -26.59 -15.41 28.44
C GLU A 62 -25.38 -14.90 27.66
N THR A 63 -24.25 -15.56 27.88
CA THR A 63 -22.99 -15.29 27.22
C THR A 63 -22.48 -16.58 26.56
N THR A 64 -22.27 -16.53 25.25
CA THR A 64 -21.67 -17.60 24.44
C THR A 64 -20.37 -17.10 23.84
N GLU A 65 -19.27 -17.81 24.04
CA GLU A 65 -17.93 -17.40 23.59
C GLU A 65 -17.28 -18.49 22.73
N THR A 66 -16.57 -18.10 21.68
CA THR A 66 -15.59 -19.00 21.04
C THR A 66 -14.37 -19.10 21.95
N ASN A 67 -14.05 -20.29 22.44
CA ASN A 67 -12.86 -20.52 23.28
C ASN A 67 -11.99 -21.63 22.67
N VAL A 68 -11.04 -21.22 21.84
CA VAL A 68 -10.16 -22.12 21.09
C VAL A 68 -8.71 -21.81 21.40
N THR A 69 -7.99 -22.82 21.82
CA THR A 69 -6.58 -22.69 22.17
C THR A 69 -5.70 -22.28 21.00
N ARG A 70 -6.09 -22.48 19.72
CA ARG A 70 -5.28 -22.05 18.55
C ARG A 70 -6.00 -21.46 17.32
N LYS A 71 -7.06 -22.10 16.78
CA LYS A 71 -7.61 -21.78 15.43
C LYS A 71 -9.08 -22.24 15.23
N GLY A 72 -10.04 -21.74 16.00
CA GLY A 72 -11.46 -22.04 15.76
C GLY A 72 -11.98 -21.25 14.57
N GLN A 73 -12.58 -21.90 13.58
CA GLN A 73 -13.13 -21.23 12.40
C GLN A 73 -14.62 -21.54 12.29
N LEU A 74 -15.43 -20.62 11.75
CA LEU A 74 -16.81 -20.97 11.38
C LEU A 74 -16.80 -21.86 10.13
N LEU A 75 -15.95 -21.51 9.16
CA LEU A 75 -15.87 -22.22 7.90
C LEU A 75 -14.41 -22.44 7.49
N THR A 76 -14.02 -23.70 7.35
CA THR A 76 -12.72 -24.10 6.78
C THR A 76 -12.92 -24.76 5.42
N ILE A 77 -12.17 -24.31 4.41
CA ILE A 77 -12.35 -24.72 3.01
C ILE A 77 -11.04 -25.29 2.46
N TYR A 78 -11.03 -26.60 2.24
CA TYR A 78 -10.00 -27.33 1.49
C TYR A 78 -10.45 -27.72 0.07
N GLY A 79 -11.77 -27.81 -0.16
CA GLY A 79 -12.39 -28.08 -1.46
C GLY A 79 -13.01 -26.82 -2.09
N ASP A 80 -14.19 -26.94 -2.68
CA ASP A 80 -14.89 -25.83 -3.35
C ASP A 80 -16.04 -25.29 -2.51
N ALA A 81 -16.16 -23.96 -2.41
CA ALA A 81 -17.26 -23.30 -1.73
C ALA A 81 -17.78 -22.13 -2.55
N GLU A 82 -19.11 -21.99 -2.57
CA GLU A 82 -19.80 -20.87 -3.19
C GLU A 82 -20.86 -20.35 -2.20
N ILE A 83 -20.76 -19.07 -1.85
CA ILE A 83 -21.62 -18.45 -0.84
C ILE A 83 -22.28 -17.24 -1.47
N ASN A 84 -23.61 -17.26 -1.52
CA ASN A 84 -24.43 -16.16 -1.97
C ASN A 84 -25.40 -15.77 -0.85
N GLY A 85 -25.21 -14.59 -0.25
CA GLY A 85 -26.09 -14.08 0.81
C GLY A 85 -25.93 -14.78 2.17
N ALA A 86 -24.98 -14.32 2.98
CA ALA A 86 -24.81 -14.75 4.37
C ALA A 86 -24.06 -13.70 5.19
N THR A 87 -24.25 -13.72 6.52
CA THR A 87 -23.42 -12.96 7.47
C THR A 87 -22.54 -13.90 8.29
N PHE A 88 -21.27 -13.52 8.47
CA PHE A 88 -20.34 -14.16 9.39
C PHE A 88 -19.89 -13.15 10.45
N THR A 89 -20.15 -13.47 11.72
CA THR A 89 -19.81 -12.62 12.87
C THR A 89 -19.25 -13.47 14.01
N ASN A 90 -18.34 -12.89 14.78
CA ASN A 90 -17.76 -13.49 15.97
C ASN A 90 -17.32 -12.37 16.92
N THR A 91 -18.31 -11.72 17.51
CA THR A 91 -18.11 -10.57 18.40
C THR A 91 -17.45 -10.95 19.72
N TYR A 92 -17.52 -12.23 20.11
CA TYR A 92 -17.08 -12.67 21.42
C TYR A 92 -16.21 -13.93 21.32
N ASN A 93 -14.93 -13.67 21.05
CA ASN A 93 -13.89 -14.68 20.88
C ASN A 93 -12.79 -14.53 21.95
N LYS A 94 -12.60 -15.58 22.76
CA LYS A 94 -11.48 -15.71 23.72
C LYS A 94 -10.28 -16.47 23.14
N GLY A 95 -10.45 -17.13 22.00
CA GLY A 95 -9.44 -17.97 21.38
C GLY A 95 -8.54 -17.29 20.35
N MET A 96 -7.40 -17.91 20.07
CA MET A 96 -6.37 -17.36 19.18
C MET A 96 -6.82 -17.34 17.71
N SER A 97 -6.48 -16.27 16.98
CA SER A 97 -6.33 -16.26 15.51
C SER A 97 -7.52 -16.80 14.68
N THR A 98 -8.77 -16.52 15.08
CA THR A 98 -9.95 -16.98 14.35
C THR A 98 -10.31 -16.01 13.23
N ALA A 99 -10.28 -16.50 12.00
CA ALA A 99 -10.89 -15.84 10.86
C ALA A 99 -12.20 -16.59 10.64
N PRO A 100 -13.39 -15.97 10.68
CA PRO A 100 -14.64 -16.69 10.46
C PRO A 100 -14.59 -17.60 9.21
N ILE A 101 -13.84 -17.19 8.18
CA ILE A 101 -13.59 -18.01 7.00
C ILE A 101 -12.09 -18.26 6.81
N TYR A 102 -11.70 -19.52 6.74
CA TYR A 102 -10.34 -19.99 6.46
C TYR A 102 -10.31 -20.82 5.17
N VAL A 103 -9.52 -20.40 4.19
CA VAL A 103 -9.37 -21.09 2.90
C VAL A 103 -7.95 -21.61 2.78
N GLU A 104 -7.78 -22.93 2.84
CA GLU A 104 -6.48 -23.61 2.80
C GLU A 104 -6.43 -24.57 1.61
N GLY A 105 -5.85 -24.10 0.50
CA GLY A 105 -5.75 -24.86 -0.75
C GLY A 105 -7.07 -25.06 -1.51
N GLY A 106 -8.22 -24.72 -0.92
CA GLY A 106 -9.53 -24.75 -1.56
C GLY A 106 -9.88 -23.49 -2.35
N ASN A 107 -11.04 -23.50 -3.00
CA ASN A 107 -11.60 -22.37 -3.75
C ASN A 107 -12.86 -21.83 -3.08
N LEU A 108 -12.95 -20.51 -2.92
CA LEU A 108 -14.12 -19.83 -2.41
C LEU A 108 -14.57 -18.72 -3.37
N ILE A 109 -15.84 -18.74 -3.75
CA ILE A 109 -16.50 -17.65 -4.44
C ILE A 109 -17.56 -17.05 -3.50
N VAL A 110 -17.52 -15.74 -3.29
CA VAL A 110 -18.51 -15.02 -2.48
C VAL A 110 -19.26 -13.97 -3.28
N HIS A 111 -20.57 -13.94 -3.03
CA HIS A 111 -21.54 -12.98 -3.53
C HIS A 111 -22.38 -12.46 -2.38
N ASN A 112 -22.54 -11.13 -2.27
CA ASN A 112 -23.34 -10.49 -1.24
C ASN A 112 -23.12 -11.07 0.18
N VAL A 113 -21.87 -11.31 0.57
CA VAL A 113 -21.51 -11.80 1.91
C VAL A 113 -21.13 -10.63 2.81
N LEU A 114 -21.61 -10.64 4.05
CA LEU A 114 -21.23 -9.67 5.08
C LEU A 114 -20.36 -10.34 6.15
N ILE A 115 -19.13 -9.87 6.33
CA ILE A 115 -18.22 -10.36 7.37
C ILE A 115 -17.96 -9.19 8.31
N GLN A 116 -18.50 -9.26 9.52
CA GLN A 116 -18.49 -8.09 10.38
C GLN A 116 -18.30 -8.35 11.86
N ASN A 117 -17.80 -7.32 12.55
CA ASN A 117 -17.69 -7.24 14.01
C ASN A 117 -16.90 -8.41 14.63
N ASN A 118 -15.99 -9.00 13.86
CA ASN A 118 -15.13 -10.07 14.35
C ASN A 118 -13.95 -9.47 15.12
N ILE A 119 -13.64 -10.02 16.29
CA ILE A 119 -12.52 -9.59 17.11
C ILE A 119 -11.51 -10.73 17.28
N ASN A 120 -10.25 -10.44 17.01
CA ASN A 120 -9.12 -11.35 17.18
C ASN A 120 -8.08 -10.70 18.10
N SER A 121 -7.92 -11.23 19.31
CA SER A 121 -7.33 -10.51 20.45
C SER A 121 -5.96 -11.04 20.94
N HIS A 122 -5.48 -12.20 20.48
CA HIS A 122 -4.31 -12.83 21.13
C HIS A 122 -2.95 -12.69 20.40
N GLN A 123 -1.94 -12.19 21.13
CA GLN A 123 -0.52 -12.16 20.72
C GLN A 123 -0.03 -13.59 20.57
N PRO A 124 0.33 -14.10 19.38
CA PRO A 124 1.22 -15.24 19.34
C PRO A 124 2.53 -14.74 19.95
N THR A 125 3.06 -15.46 20.93
CA THR A 125 4.49 -15.46 21.15
C THR A 125 5.10 -15.91 19.81
N ILE A 126 5.44 -14.96 18.95
CA ILE A 126 6.44 -15.19 17.93
C ILE A 126 7.68 -15.43 18.78
N ALA A 127 7.91 -16.70 19.12
CA ALA A 127 9.14 -17.10 19.75
C ALA A 127 10.25 -16.47 18.90
N ASN A 128 11.19 -15.82 19.57
CA ASN A 128 12.39 -15.22 19.02
C ASN A 128 13.30 -16.30 18.38
N ASN A 129 12.76 -17.21 17.58
CA ASN A 129 13.42 -18.38 17.05
C ASN A 129 14.04 -18.01 15.71
N GLN A 130 15.24 -17.43 15.79
CA GLN A 130 16.54 -18.00 15.37
C GLN A 130 16.58 -19.06 14.22
N GLU A 131 15.53 -19.28 13.42
CA GLU A 131 15.53 -20.27 12.32
C GLU A 131 15.39 -19.63 10.92
N THR A 132 16.05 -20.27 9.95
CA THR A 132 16.19 -19.87 8.53
C THR A 132 14.91 -19.44 7.82
N TYR A 133 15.03 -18.51 6.86
CA TYR A 133 13.93 -17.83 6.15
C TYR A 133 12.77 -18.70 5.62
N ARG A 134 12.99 -20.00 5.32
CA ARG A 134 11.96 -20.90 4.76
C ARG A 134 10.99 -21.45 5.80
N LYS A 135 11.45 -21.75 7.02
CA LYS A 135 10.69 -22.60 7.95
C LYS A 135 9.62 -21.87 8.77
N ASN A 136 9.77 -20.57 9.00
CA ASN A 136 8.87 -19.81 9.86
C ASN A 136 7.67 -19.21 9.11
N TRP A 137 7.81 -18.83 7.84
CA TRP A 137 6.72 -18.15 7.12
C TRP A 137 5.71 -19.11 6.47
N ASP A 138 6.17 -20.30 6.08
CA ASP A 138 5.28 -21.41 5.71
C ASP A 138 4.38 -21.81 6.90
N LYS A 139 4.81 -21.56 8.14
CA LYS A 139 4.11 -21.95 9.38
C LYS A 139 3.35 -20.81 10.08
N SER A 140 3.60 -19.54 9.75
CA SER A 140 3.05 -18.40 10.51
C SER A 140 1.55 -18.18 10.30
N GLY A 141 0.96 -18.78 9.26
CA GLY A 141 -0.47 -18.71 8.92
C GLY A 141 -0.94 -17.30 8.55
N ALA A 142 -1.93 -17.19 7.66
CA ALA A 142 -2.63 -15.93 7.47
C ALA A 142 -3.49 -15.64 8.71
N LYS A 143 -3.25 -14.49 9.38
CA LYS A 143 -4.00 -14.05 10.57
C LYS A 143 -4.93 -12.92 10.18
N SER A 144 -6.22 -13.18 10.25
CA SER A 144 -7.25 -12.23 9.87
C SER A 144 -8.36 -12.23 10.90
N ALA A 145 -9.07 -11.12 11.06
CA ALA A 145 -10.37 -11.11 11.72
C ALA A 145 -11.53 -11.32 10.73
N GLY A 146 -11.29 -11.35 9.41
CA GLY A 146 -12.29 -11.70 8.40
C GLY A 146 -11.95 -13.00 7.67
N ILE A 147 -11.28 -12.89 6.52
CA ILE A 147 -10.89 -14.04 5.68
C ILE A 147 -9.40 -14.29 5.79
N ALA A 148 -8.99 -15.54 5.98
CA ALA A 148 -7.60 -15.97 5.86
C ALA A 148 -7.44 -16.95 4.69
N VAL A 149 -6.46 -16.69 3.82
CA VAL A 149 -6.19 -17.48 2.61
C VAL A 149 -4.77 -18.02 2.64
N THR A 150 -4.63 -19.34 2.62
CA THR A 150 -3.34 -20.06 2.72
C THR A 150 -3.24 -21.26 1.79
N GLY A 151 -2.05 -21.87 1.71
CA GLY A 151 -1.88 -23.19 1.11
C GLY A 151 -2.27 -23.28 -0.37
N GLN A 152 -2.05 -22.21 -1.15
CA GLN A 152 -2.53 -22.05 -2.54
C GLN A 152 -4.05 -21.88 -2.68
N GLY A 153 -4.75 -21.62 -1.59
CA GLY A 153 -6.18 -21.32 -1.59
C GLY A 153 -6.51 -20.09 -2.42
N TYR A 154 -7.72 -20.07 -2.97
CA TYR A 154 -8.16 -19.08 -3.94
C TYR A 154 -9.52 -18.50 -3.54
N VAL A 155 -9.60 -17.19 -3.39
CA VAL A 155 -10.84 -16.49 -3.04
C VAL A 155 -11.19 -15.48 -4.12
N THR A 156 -12.43 -15.51 -4.60
CA THR A 156 -13.01 -14.47 -5.47
C THR A 156 -14.17 -13.81 -4.75
N MET A 157 -14.03 -12.52 -4.46
CA MET A 157 -15.09 -11.67 -3.94
C MET A 157 -15.66 -10.81 -5.07
N ASN A 158 -16.87 -11.17 -5.50
CA ASN A 158 -17.56 -10.44 -6.56
C ASN A 158 -18.28 -9.20 -6.02
N ASP A 159 -18.76 -9.30 -4.78
CA ASP A 159 -19.56 -8.29 -4.09
C ASP A 159 -19.70 -8.68 -2.60
N GLY A 160 -20.29 -7.80 -1.79
CA GLY A 160 -20.38 -7.95 -0.33
C GLY A 160 -19.52 -6.95 0.44
N MET A 161 -19.36 -7.17 1.74
CA MET A 161 -18.70 -6.25 2.64
C MET A 161 -17.93 -6.99 3.75
N ILE A 162 -16.70 -6.59 4.00
CA ILE A 162 -15.89 -7.02 5.15
C ILE A 162 -15.63 -5.79 6.02
N THR A 163 -16.34 -5.67 7.15
CA THR A 163 -16.36 -4.41 7.90
C THR A 163 -16.29 -4.52 9.42
N ASN A 164 -15.75 -3.49 10.08
CA ASN A 164 -15.72 -3.39 11.55
C ASN A 164 -15.04 -4.58 12.25
N ASN A 165 -14.11 -5.24 11.56
CA ASN A 165 -13.34 -6.34 12.13
C ASN A 165 -12.05 -5.79 12.75
N GLN A 166 -11.61 -6.40 13.85
CA GLN A 166 -10.48 -5.92 14.62
C GLN A 166 -9.48 -7.04 14.92
N HIS A 167 -8.23 -6.83 14.52
CA HIS A 167 -7.11 -7.69 14.87
C HIS A 167 -6.15 -6.95 15.82
N GLN A 168 -6.25 -7.26 17.12
CA GLN A 168 -5.69 -6.43 18.17
C GLN A 168 -4.19 -6.66 18.41
N THR A 169 -3.62 -7.79 17.96
CA THR A 169 -2.28 -8.22 18.42
C THR A 169 -1.50 -9.06 17.39
N GLY A 170 -0.20 -8.81 17.27
CA GLY A 170 0.74 -9.62 16.48
C GLY A 170 1.10 -9.03 15.11
N ALA A 171 2.35 -9.29 14.69
CA ALA A 171 2.86 -8.84 13.40
C ALA A 171 2.17 -9.56 12.23
N TYR A 172 2.04 -8.83 11.11
CA TYR A 172 1.58 -9.34 9.81
C TYR A 172 0.12 -9.81 9.74
N GLY A 173 -0.70 -9.49 10.75
CA GLY A 173 -2.13 -9.74 10.75
C GLY A 173 -2.94 -8.64 10.07
N SER A 174 -4.19 -8.95 9.77
CA SER A 174 -5.14 -8.06 9.12
C SER A 174 -6.47 -7.95 9.85
N GLY A 175 -7.06 -6.76 9.79
CA GLY A 175 -8.44 -6.56 10.25
C GLY A 175 -9.43 -7.31 9.36
N ALA A 176 -9.21 -7.38 8.04
CA ALA A 176 -10.21 -7.90 7.11
C ALA A 176 -9.76 -9.16 6.34
N VAL A 177 -8.65 -9.10 5.63
CA VAL A 177 -8.19 -10.21 4.77
C VAL A 177 -6.69 -10.42 4.94
N ALA A 178 -6.27 -11.64 5.27
CA ALA A 178 -4.86 -12.01 5.26
C ALA A 178 -4.59 -13.11 4.23
N ILE A 179 -3.55 -12.92 3.42
CA ILE A 179 -3.19 -13.79 2.30
C ILE A 179 -1.75 -14.24 2.50
N ASN A 180 -1.51 -15.54 2.67
CA ASN A 180 -0.17 -16.11 2.81
C ASN A 180 -0.04 -17.32 1.90
N GLN A 181 0.71 -17.21 0.80
CA GLN A 181 0.77 -18.25 -0.25
C GLN A 181 -0.60 -18.62 -0.87
N GLY A 182 -1.59 -17.74 -0.77
CA GLY A 182 -2.89 -17.86 -1.42
C GLY A 182 -3.15 -16.73 -2.41
N THR A 183 -4.34 -16.71 -2.99
CA THR A 183 -4.81 -15.65 -3.89
C THR A 183 -6.16 -15.12 -3.45
N PHE A 184 -6.31 -13.80 -3.42
CA PHE A 184 -7.59 -13.14 -3.23
C PHE A 184 -7.84 -12.15 -4.38
N ILE A 185 -9.02 -12.23 -4.98
CA ILE A 185 -9.47 -11.35 -6.05
C ILE A 185 -10.67 -10.54 -5.57
N LEU A 186 -10.55 -9.21 -5.60
CA LEU A 186 -11.63 -8.26 -5.34
C LEU A 186 -12.15 -7.72 -6.67
N ASN A 187 -13.28 -8.24 -7.15
CA ASN A 187 -13.95 -7.71 -8.34
C ASN A 187 -14.90 -6.55 -7.99
N GLY A 188 -15.50 -6.59 -6.80
CA GLY A 188 -16.44 -5.59 -6.30
C GLY A 188 -16.68 -5.75 -4.79
N GLY A 189 -17.59 -4.94 -4.24
CA GLY A 189 -17.84 -4.88 -2.80
C GLY A 189 -16.87 -3.94 -2.06
N SER A 190 -16.88 -4.00 -0.72
CA SER A 190 -16.06 -3.13 0.13
C SER A 190 -15.33 -3.88 1.24
N ILE A 191 -14.12 -3.40 1.56
CA ILE A 191 -13.36 -3.75 2.76
C ILE A 191 -13.21 -2.48 3.57
N SER A 192 -14.00 -2.33 4.64
CA SER A 192 -14.19 -1.03 5.28
C SER A 192 -14.05 -1.03 6.80
N GLN A 193 -13.57 0.06 7.39
CA GLN A 193 -13.62 0.26 8.85
C GLN A 193 -12.99 -0.88 9.69
N ASN A 194 -12.02 -1.60 9.12
CA ASN A 194 -11.32 -2.65 9.84
C ASN A 194 -10.06 -2.07 10.50
N GLU A 195 -9.69 -2.61 11.68
CA GLU A 195 -8.52 -2.16 12.43
C GLU A 195 -7.53 -3.30 12.68
N ALA A 196 -6.23 -3.02 12.52
CA ALA A 196 -5.17 -3.92 12.95
C ALA A 196 -3.89 -3.20 13.36
N GLU A 197 -2.94 -3.95 13.90
CA GLU A 197 -1.60 -3.45 14.19
C GLU A 197 -0.84 -3.07 12.90
N GLN A 198 -0.83 -3.94 11.88
CA GLN A 198 -0.21 -3.69 10.57
C GLN A 198 -1.29 -3.45 9.50
N ALA A 199 -1.97 -4.46 8.97
CA ALA A 199 -2.88 -4.24 7.86
C ALA A 199 -4.31 -3.93 8.33
N GLY A 200 -4.74 -2.66 8.28
CA GLY A 200 -6.12 -2.32 8.63
C GLY A 200 -7.11 -3.10 7.77
N GLY A 201 -6.98 -3.01 6.45
CA GLY A 201 -7.81 -3.72 5.47
C GLY A 201 -7.26 -5.10 5.05
N VAL A 202 -6.17 -5.13 4.27
CA VAL A 202 -5.65 -6.35 3.63
C VAL A 202 -4.16 -6.56 3.90
N ALA A 203 -3.79 -7.72 4.44
CA ALA A 203 -2.39 -8.16 4.53
C ALA A 203 -2.06 -9.13 3.38
N VAL A 204 -1.18 -8.72 2.48
CA VAL A 204 -0.60 -9.58 1.43
C VAL A 204 0.78 -10.03 1.90
N ASN A 205 0.83 -11.16 2.59
CA ASN A 205 2.05 -11.71 3.17
C ASN A 205 2.82 -12.59 2.17
N TYR A 206 3.78 -13.37 2.65
CA TYR A 206 4.72 -14.14 1.83
C TYR A 206 4.07 -14.88 0.68
N ARG A 207 4.46 -14.48 -0.54
CA ARG A 207 3.98 -15.05 -1.81
C ARG A 207 2.45 -15.05 -1.97
N GLY A 208 1.75 -14.28 -1.13
CA GLY A 208 0.34 -13.99 -1.30
C GLY A 208 0.11 -13.14 -2.54
N GLN A 209 -1.04 -13.34 -3.16
CA GLN A 209 -1.45 -12.61 -4.36
C GLN A 209 -2.76 -11.89 -4.11
N PHE A 210 -2.79 -10.60 -4.40
CA PHE A 210 -3.99 -9.78 -4.32
C PHE A 210 -4.24 -9.10 -5.66
N VAL A 211 -5.44 -9.31 -6.21
CA VAL A 211 -5.85 -8.65 -7.46
C VAL A 211 -7.10 -7.83 -7.17
N MET A 212 -7.01 -6.51 -7.38
CA MET A 212 -8.13 -5.59 -7.23
C MET A 212 -8.57 -5.12 -8.61
N ASN A 213 -9.69 -5.65 -9.09
CA ASN A 213 -10.30 -5.24 -10.36
C ASN A 213 -11.34 -4.12 -10.16
N GLY A 214 -11.91 -4.02 -8.96
CA GLY A 214 -12.90 -3.02 -8.57
C GLY A 214 -13.07 -2.94 -7.06
N GLY A 215 -14.22 -2.43 -6.62
CA GLY A 215 -14.57 -2.29 -5.20
C GLY A 215 -13.85 -1.15 -4.46
N SER A 216 -14.05 -1.09 -3.15
CA SER A 216 -13.41 -0.11 -2.25
C SER A 216 -12.65 -0.79 -1.10
N ILE A 217 -11.51 -0.20 -0.72
CA ILE A 217 -10.81 -0.46 0.54
C ILE A 217 -10.78 0.88 1.28
N GLU A 218 -11.62 1.04 2.30
CA GLU A 218 -11.93 2.37 2.83
C GLU A 218 -12.04 2.50 4.34
N GLY A 219 -11.58 3.62 4.89
CA GLY A 219 -11.73 3.90 6.32
C GLY A 219 -11.04 2.89 7.24
N ASN A 220 -10.13 2.06 6.72
CA ASN A 220 -9.40 1.08 7.51
C ASN A 220 -8.26 1.74 8.27
N ARG A 221 -7.91 1.17 9.42
CA ARG A 221 -6.93 1.74 10.34
C ARG A 221 -5.83 0.76 10.70
N SER A 222 -4.60 1.22 10.55
CA SER A 222 -3.39 0.57 11.03
C SER A 222 -2.77 1.38 12.16
N ARG A 223 -2.24 0.72 13.20
CA ARG A 223 -1.41 1.38 14.22
C ARG A 223 0.02 1.59 13.75
N SER A 224 0.50 0.78 12.81
CA SER A 224 1.86 0.80 12.29
C SER A 224 1.90 1.15 10.81
N ALA A 225 1.76 0.19 9.88
CA ALA A 225 1.88 0.44 8.45
C ALA A 225 0.80 -0.25 7.60
N GLY A 226 0.33 0.42 6.54
CA GLY A 226 -0.65 -0.15 5.61
C GLY A 226 -2.08 -0.02 6.14
N GLY A 227 -2.56 1.23 6.24
CA GLY A 227 -3.93 1.50 6.70
C GLY A 227 -4.96 0.74 5.87
N GLY A 228 -4.87 0.83 4.54
CA GLY A 228 -5.65 0.01 3.62
C GLY A 228 -5.00 -1.36 3.40
N ILE A 229 -3.79 -1.38 2.86
CA ILE A 229 -3.08 -2.61 2.46
C ILE A 229 -1.66 -2.61 3.00
N PHE A 230 -1.24 -3.74 3.58
CA PHE A 230 0.15 -4.02 3.89
C PHE A 230 0.64 -5.20 3.04
N ALA A 231 1.68 -5.00 2.25
CA ALA A 231 2.24 -5.99 1.35
C ALA A 231 3.68 -6.32 1.72
N TYR A 232 3.98 -7.61 1.85
CA TYR A 232 5.18 -8.06 2.52
C TYR A 232 5.85 -9.24 1.82
N MET A 233 7.17 -9.15 1.64
CA MET A 233 8.10 -10.22 1.24
C MET A 233 7.58 -11.16 0.14
N GLY A 234 7.91 -10.88 -1.12
CA GLY A 234 7.51 -11.75 -2.23
C GLY A 234 6.01 -11.74 -2.54
N SER A 235 5.25 -10.88 -1.87
CA SER A 235 3.87 -10.57 -2.19
C SER A 235 3.72 -10.05 -3.61
N LYS A 236 2.56 -10.27 -4.21
CA LYS A 236 2.23 -9.76 -5.54
C LYS A 236 0.87 -9.08 -5.50
N MET A 237 0.85 -7.82 -5.88
CA MET A 237 -0.37 -7.03 -5.96
C MET A 237 -0.56 -6.46 -7.35
N GLN A 238 -1.79 -6.56 -7.85
CA GLN A 238 -2.22 -5.91 -9.08
C GLN A 238 -3.49 -5.12 -8.80
N MET A 239 -3.49 -3.83 -9.16
CA MET A 239 -4.65 -2.96 -9.07
C MET A 239 -5.04 -2.52 -10.48
N ASN A 240 -6.14 -3.07 -10.99
CA ASN A 240 -6.67 -2.80 -12.32
C ASN A 240 -7.87 -1.82 -12.28
N GLY A 241 -8.31 -1.43 -11.09
CA GLY A 241 -9.43 -0.52 -10.85
C GLY A 241 -9.76 -0.40 -9.36
N GLY A 242 -10.92 0.20 -9.06
CA GLY A 242 -11.41 0.40 -7.69
C GLY A 242 -10.73 1.54 -6.94
N LYS A 243 -11.04 1.66 -5.64
CA LYS A 243 -10.62 2.79 -4.79
C LYS A 243 -9.99 2.32 -3.48
N ILE A 244 -8.85 2.89 -3.13
CA ILE A 244 -8.23 2.77 -1.80
C ILE A 244 -8.26 4.15 -1.18
N HIS A 245 -9.20 4.41 -0.26
CA HIS A 245 -9.42 5.77 0.21
C HIS A 245 -9.77 5.92 1.68
N ASN A 246 -9.47 7.10 2.26
CA ASN A 246 -9.74 7.40 3.66
C ASN A 246 -9.11 6.43 4.67
N ASN A 247 -8.08 5.68 4.28
CA ASN A 247 -7.39 4.78 5.18
C ASN A 247 -6.31 5.52 5.98
N ARG A 248 -6.04 5.05 7.19
CA ARG A 248 -5.14 5.71 8.14
C ARG A 248 -4.09 4.75 8.69
N ALA A 249 -2.83 5.15 8.66
CA ALA A 249 -1.74 4.44 9.32
C ALA A 249 -1.09 5.32 10.39
N GLY A 250 -0.78 4.73 11.54
CA GLY A 250 -0.06 5.39 12.62
C GLY A 250 1.38 5.76 12.24
N ASN A 251 1.98 5.03 11.28
CA ASN A 251 3.34 5.31 10.82
C ASN A 251 3.43 5.45 9.29
N LEU A 252 3.30 4.37 8.52
CA LEU A 252 3.71 4.33 7.10
C LEU A 252 2.59 3.85 6.19
N GLY A 253 2.46 4.44 5.00
CA GLY A 253 1.53 3.93 3.98
C GLY A 253 0.08 3.98 4.43
N GLY A 254 -0.52 5.18 4.43
CA GLY A 254 -1.92 5.35 4.83
C GLY A 254 -2.85 4.48 3.98
N GLY A 255 -2.63 4.49 2.66
CA GLY A 255 -3.32 3.60 1.72
C GLY A 255 -2.62 2.24 1.64
N ILE A 256 -1.37 2.23 1.16
CA ILE A 256 -0.59 1.02 0.91
C ILE A 256 0.79 1.17 1.55
N ALA A 257 1.27 0.14 2.23
CA ALA A 257 2.69 0.01 2.58
C ALA A 257 3.25 -1.29 1.99
N ILE A 258 4.34 -1.21 1.23
CA ILE A 258 4.98 -2.38 0.61
C ILE A 258 6.45 -2.53 1.03
N TYR A 259 6.81 -3.74 1.46
CA TYR A 259 8.15 -4.11 1.94
C TYR A 259 8.63 -5.41 1.32
N ASP A 260 9.85 -5.42 0.79
CA ASP A 260 10.55 -6.66 0.44
C ASP A 260 11.46 -7.19 1.55
N GLU A 261 11.60 -6.45 2.65
CA GLU A 261 12.42 -6.76 3.83
C GLU A 261 13.95 -6.81 3.55
N PHE A 262 14.46 -6.18 2.49
CA PHE A 262 15.92 -6.16 2.25
C PHE A 262 16.66 -5.18 3.18
N SER A 263 16.12 -3.98 3.35
CA SER A 263 16.71 -2.87 4.12
C SER A 263 15.76 -2.38 5.21
N GLU A 264 16.31 -1.88 6.33
CA GLU A 264 15.55 -1.35 7.49
C GLU A 264 14.69 -0.10 7.21
N GLY A 265 14.68 0.38 5.95
CA GLY A 265 13.65 1.30 5.42
C GLY A 265 13.57 2.70 6.04
N THR A 266 14.47 3.06 6.96
CA THR A 266 14.37 4.33 7.70
C THR A 266 15.72 4.98 8.04
N SER A 267 16.83 4.25 7.99
CA SER A 267 18.16 4.82 8.21
C SER A 267 18.79 5.21 6.88
N GLY A 268 19.28 6.44 6.79
CA GLY A 268 19.96 6.97 5.61
C GLY A 268 21.34 6.36 5.33
N THR A 269 21.51 5.10 5.66
CA THR A 269 22.71 4.29 5.61
C THR A 269 22.38 2.97 4.90
N ARG A 270 23.39 2.33 4.30
CA ARG A 270 23.27 1.00 3.70
C ARG A 270 23.12 -0.07 4.78
N GLN A 271 21.97 -0.10 5.46
CA GLN A 271 21.65 -1.05 6.51
C GLN A 271 20.70 -2.11 5.98
N LEU A 272 21.18 -3.36 6.02
CA LEU A 272 20.40 -4.56 5.76
C LEU A 272 19.43 -4.79 6.89
N SER A 273 18.25 -5.32 6.57
CA SER A 273 17.34 -5.82 7.59
C SER A 273 18.01 -6.91 8.42
N GLU A 274 17.52 -7.07 9.65
CA GLU A 274 17.95 -8.16 10.51
C GLU A 274 17.78 -9.53 9.82
N LEU A 275 16.70 -9.70 9.05
CA LEU A 275 16.41 -10.91 8.31
C LEU A 275 17.46 -11.18 7.23
N ALA A 276 17.79 -10.19 6.39
CA ALA A 276 18.82 -10.33 5.36
C ALA A 276 20.17 -10.68 5.97
N ARG A 277 20.58 -9.95 7.02
CA ARG A 277 21.85 -10.15 7.73
C ARG A 277 21.95 -11.55 8.35
N LYS A 278 20.92 -12.00 9.07
CA LYS A 278 20.90 -13.34 9.71
C LYS A 278 20.94 -14.49 8.71
N ASN A 279 20.52 -14.26 7.47
CA ASN A 279 20.56 -15.26 6.40
C ASN A 279 21.78 -15.14 5.48
N GLY A 280 22.80 -14.37 5.89
CA GLY A 280 24.09 -14.31 5.19
C GLY A 280 24.06 -13.50 3.89
N PHE A 281 23.05 -12.64 3.70
CA PHE A 281 23.04 -11.69 2.59
C PHE A 281 23.94 -10.48 2.91
N SER A 282 24.60 -9.98 1.88
CA SER A 282 25.33 -8.71 1.87
C SER A 282 24.51 -7.63 1.13
N TRP A 283 24.96 -6.38 1.18
CA TRP A 283 24.30 -5.28 0.47
C TRP A 283 24.31 -5.49 -1.06
N GLU A 284 25.35 -6.15 -1.55
CA GLU A 284 25.57 -6.47 -2.96
C GLU A 284 24.60 -7.56 -3.46
N ASP A 285 23.97 -8.32 -2.56
CA ASP A 285 23.08 -9.42 -2.91
C ASP A 285 21.63 -8.98 -3.19
N HIS A 286 21.33 -7.68 -3.28
CA HIS A 286 19.96 -7.21 -3.52
C HIS A 286 19.31 -7.85 -4.76
N ALA A 287 20.05 -8.03 -5.86
CA ALA A 287 19.53 -8.71 -7.05
C ALA A 287 19.10 -10.17 -6.77
N ARG A 288 19.88 -10.88 -5.96
CA ARG A 288 19.57 -12.25 -5.52
C ARG A 288 18.40 -12.25 -4.53
N TRP A 289 18.33 -11.28 -3.63
CA TRP A 289 17.22 -11.10 -2.70
C TRP A 289 15.88 -10.97 -3.45
N ARG A 290 15.85 -10.13 -4.48
CA ARG A 290 14.67 -9.92 -5.32
C ARG A 290 14.19 -11.20 -6.02
N GLN A 291 15.10 -12.08 -6.43
CA GLN A 291 14.69 -13.38 -7.00
C GLN A 291 13.89 -14.24 -6.01
N LEU A 292 14.02 -14.00 -4.71
CA LEU A 292 13.38 -14.78 -3.65
C LEU A 292 12.18 -14.06 -3.04
N PHE A 293 12.26 -12.74 -2.85
CA PHE A 293 11.35 -11.96 -2.00
C PHE A 293 10.91 -10.60 -2.59
N ASP A 294 11.07 -10.36 -3.89
CA ASP A 294 10.60 -9.13 -4.52
C ASP A 294 9.10 -8.92 -4.27
N ALA A 295 8.77 -7.96 -3.40
CA ALA A 295 7.40 -7.57 -3.15
C ALA A 295 6.94 -6.66 -4.30
N LYS A 296 5.91 -7.08 -5.03
CA LYS A 296 5.48 -6.43 -6.27
C LYS A 296 4.16 -5.72 -6.11
N PHE A 297 4.09 -4.50 -6.63
CA PHE A 297 2.84 -3.77 -6.80
C PHE A 297 2.78 -3.15 -8.18
N GLU A 298 1.75 -3.51 -8.94
CA GLU A 298 1.47 -2.94 -10.25
C GLU A 298 0.10 -2.25 -10.24
N MET A 299 0.10 -0.94 -10.43
CA MET A 299 -1.12 -0.14 -10.57
C MET A 299 -1.38 0.17 -12.04
N ASN A 300 -2.41 -0.45 -12.61
CA ASN A 300 -2.82 -0.31 -14.01
C ASN A 300 -4.01 0.64 -14.19
N ASN A 301 -4.76 0.91 -13.12
CA ASN A 301 -5.80 1.93 -13.06
C ASN A 301 -6.26 2.10 -11.59
N GLY A 302 -7.28 2.94 -11.36
CA GLY A 302 -7.97 3.11 -10.09
C GLY A 302 -7.55 4.36 -9.33
N GLU A 303 -8.04 4.49 -8.09
CA GLU A 303 -7.88 5.68 -7.26
C GLU A 303 -7.25 5.33 -5.90
N ILE A 304 -6.20 6.06 -5.51
CA ILE A 304 -5.63 6.03 -4.16
C ILE A 304 -5.76 7.43 -3.59
N THR A 305 -6.75 7.66 -2.71
CA THR A 305 -7.14 9.02 -2.33
C THR A 305 -7.42 9.23 -0.86
N GLU A 306 -7.18 10.44 -0.34
CA GLU A 306 -7.58 10.80 1.03
C GLU A 306 -6.98 9.90 2.13
N ASN A 307 -5.89 9.18 1.82
CA ASN A 307 -5.23 8.34 2.79
C ASN A 307 -4.22 9.14 3.62
N PHE A 308 -3.98 8.71 4.85
CA PHE A 308 -3.21 9.47 5.81
C PHE A 308 -2.19 8.64 6.59
N ALA A 309 -0.93 9.09 6.61
CA ALA A 309 0.15 8.54 7.43
C ALA A 309 0.57 9.55 8.52
N GLN A 310 0.43 9.16 9.79
CA GLN A 310 0.60 10.08 10.92
C GLN A 310 2.07 10.40 11.23
N ASN A 311 2.94 9.40 11.40
CA ASN A 311 4.32 9.64 11.90
C ASN A 311 5.40 9.44 10.84
N GLY A 312 5.10 8.80 9.71
CA GLY A 312 6.06 8.49 8.67
C GLY A 312 5.53 8.79 7.27
N GLY A 313 6.26 8.33 6.25
CA GLY A 313 6.05 8.74 4.86
C GLY A 313 4.99 7.92 4.10
N GLY A 314 4.55 8.47 2.96
CA GLY A 314 3.68 7.78 2.02
C GLY A 314 2.24 7.81 2.48
N GLY A 315 1.60 8.98 2.47
CA GLY A 315 0.18 9.10 2.83
C GLY A 315 -0.67 8.16 1.98
N GLY A 316 -0.44 8.14 0.68
CA GLY A 316 -1.00 7.15 -0.24
C GLY A 316 -0.22 5.85 -0.19
N ILE A 317 1.05 5.86 -0.60
CA ILE A 317 1.88 4.66 -0.79
C ILE A 317 3.25 4.84 -0.13
N TYR A 318 3.61 3.92 0.76
CA TYR A 318 4.99 3.76 1.23
C TYR A 318 5.68 2.62 0.49
N VAL A 319 6.86 2.89 -0.08
CA VAL A 319 7.62 1.99 -0.96
C VAL A 319 8.97 1.63 -0.34
N ALA A 320 9.09 0.38 0.11
CA ALA A 320 10.34 -0.29 0.47
C ALA A 320 10.53 -1.57 -0.37
N SER A 321 10.45 -1.42 -1.69
CA SER A 321 10.68 -2.48 -2.67
C SER A 321 11.04 -1.88 -4.03
N SER A 322 11.78 -2.64 -4.85
CA SER A 322 12.03 -2.29 -6.27
C SER A 322 11.03 -2.92 -7.25
N GLY A 323 10.01 -3.60 -6.74
CA GLY A 323 8.95 -4.25 -7.51
C GLY A 323 7.72 -3.36 -7.76
N VAL A 324 7.83 -2.05 -7.58
CA VAL A 324 6.68 -1.13 -7.64
C VAL A 324 6.61 -0.37 -8.97
N GLN A 325 5.50 -0.52 -9.68
CA GLN A 325 5.22 0.11 -10.97
C GLN A 325 3.83 0.75 -10.98
N ILE A 326 3.76 2.04 -11.28
CA ILE A 326 2.53 2.81 -11.42
C ILE A 326 2.35 3.16 -12.90
N ASN A 327 1.53 2.38 -13.59
CA ASN A 327 1.31 2.47 -15.04
C ASN A 327 0.19 3.47 -15.38
N ALA A 328 -0.89 3.51 -14.60
CA ALA A 328 -1.97 4.49 -14.73
C ALA A 328 -2.81 4.60 -13.44
N GLY A 329 -3.62 5.65 -13.35
CA GLY A 329 -4.58 5.90 -12.26
C GLY A 329 -4.38 7.24 -11.57
N ASN A 330 -5.16 7.48 -10.51
CA ASN A 330 -5.15 8.73 -9.76
C ASN A 330 -4.66 8.53 -8.33
N ILE A 331 -3.68 9.35 -7.91
CA ILE A 331 -3.17 9.39 -6.54
C ILE A 331 -3.37 10.82 -6.03
N SER A 332 -4.45 11.07 -5.28
CA SER A 332 -4.84 12.45 -4.94
C SER A 332 -5.28 12.67 -3.51
N HIS A 333 -5.03 13.85 -2.96
CA HIS A 333 -5.46 14.25 -1.63
C HIS A 333 -4.96 13.34 -0.50
N ASN A 334 -3.87 12.61 -0.73
CA ASN A 334 -3.24 11.84 0.33
C ASN A 334 -2.30 12.74 1.13
N SER A 335 -2.14 12.44 2.42
CA SER A 335 -1.34 13.26 3.32
C SER A 335 -0.41 12.45 4.22
N SER A 336 0.80 12.95 4.42
CA SER A 336 1.76 12.46 5.42
C SER A 336 2.28 13.63 6.24
N LYS A 337 2.62 13.43 7.51
CA LYS A 337 3.28 14.49 8.30
C LYS A 337 4.77 14.64 8.06
N THR A 338 5.40 13.79 7.23
CA THR A 338 6.86 13.76 7.10
C THR A 338 7.34 13.83 5.66
N TYR A 339 7.01 12.83 4.84
CA TYR A 339 7.55 12.69 3.48
C TYR A 339 6.51 12.09 2.54
N GLY A 340 6.38 12.63 1.33
CA GLY A 340 5.56 11.99 0.29
C GLY A 340 4.09 11.89 0.67
N GLY A 341 3.30 12.93 0.40
CA GLY A 341 1.86 12.90 0.64
C GLY A 341 1.21 11.80 -0.19
N GLY A 342 1.53 11.77 -1.48
CA GLY A 342 1.15 10.70 -2.40
C GLY A 342 1.97 9.43 -2.20
N ILE A 343 3.27 9.48 -2.53
CA ILE A 343 4.18 8.33 -2.47
C ILE A 343 5.47 8.69 -1.73
N TYR A 344 5.96 7.78 -0.88
CA TYR A 344 7.30 7.86 -0.31
C TYR A 344 8.14 6.64 -0.65
N VAL A 345 9.34 6.86 -1.22
CA VAL A 345 10.33 5.79 -1.45
C VAL A 345 11.40 5.85 -0.37
N SER A 346 11.52 4.78 0.40
CA SER A 346 12.10 4.83 1.73
C SER A 346 13.63 4.94 1.79
N SER A 347 14.33 4.29 0.86
CA SER A 347 15.79 4.26 0.82
C SER A 347 16.30 3.64 -0.48
N VAL A 348 17.62 3.74 -0.71
CA VAL A 348 18.30 2.80 -1.59
C VAL A 348 18.23 1.38 -0.99
N PRO A 349 18.16 0.32 -1.81
CA PRO A 349 18.25 0.29 -3.27
C PRO A 349 16.90 0.44 -3.99
N TYR A 350 15.83 0.82 -3.30
CA TYR A 350 14.47 0.76 -3.85
C TYR A 350 14.26 1.74 -5.00
N VAL A 351 13.46 1.29 -5.97
CA VAL A 351 13.16 2.01 -7.19
C VAL A 351 11.65 2.02 -7.42
N LEU A 352 11.09 3.23 -7.55
CA LEU A 352 9.73 3.44 -8.00
C LEU A 352 9.73 3.75 -9.50
N HIS A 353 8.86 3.08 -10.25
CA HIS A 353 8.63 3.36 -11.67
C HIS A 353 7.25 3.98 -11.89
N LEU A 354 7.19 5.12 -12.58
CA LEU A 354 5.94 5.75 -13.02
C LEU A 354 5.96 6.01 -14.52
N LYS A 355 4.78 6.10 -15.15
CA LYS A 355 4.62 6.42 -16.58
C LYS A 355 3.72 7.64 -16.77
N ASN A 356 4.20 8.62 -17.52
CA ASN A 356 3.42 9.78 -18.00
C ASN A 356 2.60 10.47 -16.89
N VAL A 357 3.29 11.14 -15.97
CA VAL A 357 2.73 11.67 -14.73
C VAL A 357 2.38 13.15 -14.87
N TYR A 358 1.22 13.55 -14.36
CA TYR A 358 0.82 14.95 -14.22
C TYR A 358 0.70 15.31 -12.74
N PHE A 359 1.55 16.23 -12.28
CA PHE A 359 1.59 16.73 -10.91
C PHE A 359 0.83 18.06 -10.82
N GLU A 360 -0.20 18.11 -9.98
CA GLU A 360 -1.00 19.32 -9.83
C GLU A 360 -1.34 19.64 -8.37
N ASN A 361 -1.20 20.89 -7.96
CA ASN A 361 -1.68 21.37 -6.66
C ASN A 361 -1.14 20.58 -5.44
N ASN A 362 0.01 19.93 -5.58
CA ASN A 362 0.65 19.23 -4.46
C ASN A 362 1.43 20.22 -3.59
N ARG A 363 1.42 19.99 -2.29
CA ARG A 363 1.95 20.95 -1.30
C ARG A 363 2.93 20.30 -0.33
N ALA A 364 4.07 20.95 -0.16
CA ALA A 364 5.02 20.68 0.90
C ALA A 364 4.97 21.84 1.91
N ILE A 365 4.36 21.62 3.08
CA ILE A 365 4.22 22.61 4.16
C ILE A 365 4.58 21.96 5.51
N PRO A 366 5.18 22.66 6.47
CA PRO A 366 5.45 22.13 7.81
C PRO A 366 4.19 21.55 8.47
N GLN A 367 4.22 20.26 8.81
CA GLN A 367 3.10 19.53 9.46
C GLN A 367 3.39 19.17 10.92
N GLY A 368 4.54 19.59 11.48
CA GLY A 368 4.91 19.29 12.87
C GLY A 368 5.16 17.80 13.10
N GLY A 369 5.75 17.10 12.12
CA GLY A 369 6.12 15.69 12.23
C GLY A 369 7.26 15.49 13.24
N THR A 370 7.21 14.42 14.02
CA THR A 370 8.19 14.11 15.10
C THR A 370 9.46 13.41 14.62
N PHE A 371 9.58 13.07 13.32
CA PHE A 371 10.75 12.36 12.79
C PHE A 371 11.77 13.33 12.17
N ILE A 372 12.77 13.73 12.97
CA ILE A 372 13.89 14.59 12.56
C ILE A 372 15.13 13.71 12.36
N LEU A 373 15.43 13.34 11.12
CA LEU A 373 16.77 12.88 10.76
C LEU A 373 17.67 14.11 10.62
N THR A 374 18.40 14.44 11.69
CA THR A 374 19.50 15.42 11.76
C THR A 374 19.11 16.90 11.56
N ASN A 375 19.87 17.79 12.20
CA ASN A 375 19.61 19.22 12.41
C ASN A 375 19.62 20.12 11.13
N GLU A 376 19.46 19.59 9.92
CA GLU A 376 19.73 20.35 8.69
C GLU A 376 18.69 20.22 7.56
N MET A 377 17.59 19.49 7.74
CA MET A 377 16.56 19.36 6.70
C MET A 377 15.27 20.06 7.15
N LEU A 378 15.07 21.30 6.73
CA LEU A 378 13.84 22.04 7.01
C LEU A 378 12.63 21.36 6.33
N GLU A 379 11.42 21.55 6.88
CA GLU A 379 10.17 21.16 6.23
C GLU A 379 9.84 22.14 5.10
N GLY A 380 8.79 21.94 4.31
CA GLY A 380 8.34 22.93 3.32
C GLY A 380 9.10 22.94 1.99
N HIS A 381 9.67 21.81 1.58
CA HIS A 381 10.45 21.71 0.33
C HIS A 381 9.87 20.72 -0.66
N GLY A 382 9.91 21.05 -1.95
CA GLY A 382 9.50 20.17 -3.04
C GLY A 382 7.99 19.93 -3.06
N GLY A 383 7.21 20.90 -3.54
CA GLY A 383 5.75 20.79 -3.59
C GLY A 383 5.27 19.57 -4.35
N ALA A 384 5.81 19.30 -5.55
CA ALA A 384 5.60 18.01 -6.21
C ALA A 384 6.59 16.96 -5.70
N ILE A 385 7.89 17.15 -5.97
CA ILE A 385 8.91 16.13 -5.68
C ILE A 385 9.96 16.66 -4.71
N TRP A 386 10.23 15.89 -3.67
CA TRP A 386 11.35 16.10 -2.76
C TRP A 386 12.27 14.89 -2.74
N PHE A 387 13.57 15.15 -2.75
CA PHE A 387 14.58 14.12 -2.86
C PHE A 387 15.74 14.31 -1.87
N CYS A 388 16.01 13.29 -1.07
CA CYS A 388 17.13 13.23 -0.13
C CYS A 388 17.85 11.89 -0.27
N PRO A 389 18.77 11.75 -1.24
CA PRO A 389 19.41 10.48 -1.51
C PRO A 389 20.15 9.97 -0.28
N THR A 390 19.88 8.72 0.10
CA THR A 390 20.64 8.00 1.14
C THR A 390 21.75 7.13 0.54
N GLY A 391 21.91 7.18 -0.79
CA GLY A 391 22.85 6.42 -1.59
C GLY A 391 22.97 6.99 -3.01
N LYS A 392 23.46 6.19 -3.98
CA LYS A 392 23.35 6.55 -5.41
C LYS A 392 21.91 6.30 -5.86
N SER A 393 21.21 7.34 -6.28
CA SER A 393 19.84 7.23 -6.78
C SER A 393 19.65 8.13 -7.99
N GLN A 394 18.56 7.91 -8.73
CA GLN A 394 18.37 8.51 -10.05
C GLN A 394 16.96 9.06 -10.19
N ILE A 395 16.85 10.16 -10.94
CA ILE A 395 15.60 10.69 -11.45
C ILE A 395 15.74 10.87 -12.95
N PHE A 396 14.95 10.10 -13.70
CA PHE A 396 14.83 10.31 -15.14
C PHE A 396 13.46 10.92 -15.38
N GLU A 397 13.44 12.17 -15.84
CA GLU A 397 12.25 12.84 -16.33
C GLU A 397 12.44 13.03 -17.84
N SER A 398 12.21 11.96 -18.61
CA SER A 398 12.31 12.00 -20.08
C SER A 398 10.91 12.17 -20.67
N ASN A 399 10.49 13.41 -20.95
CA ASN A 399 9.19 13.73 -21.57
C ASN A 399 8.00 13.04 -20.86
N GLY A 400 8.11 12.87 -19.54
CA GLY A 400 7.33 11.91 -18.77
C GLY A 400 6.62 12.51 -17.58
N ALA A 401 6.98 13.72 -17.16
CA ALA A 401 6.28 14.47 -16.13
C ALA A 401 5.83 15.84 -16.64
N SER A 402 4.76 16.34 -16.05
CA SER A 402 4.34 17.73 -16.17
C SER A 402 3.92 18.26 -14.82
N PHE A 403 4.18 19.53 -14.58
CA PHE A 403 4.01 20.18 -13.28
C PHE A 403 3.12 21.40 -13.42
N ASN A 404 2.12 21.51 -12.55
CA ASN A 404 1.19 22.62 -12.52
C ASN A 404 0.86 23.02 -11.08
N GLU A 405 1.00 24.28 -10.71
CA GLU A 405 0.50 24.82 -9.43
C GLU A 405 0.94 24.06 -8.16
N ASN A 406 2.07 23.36 -8.18
CA ASN A 406 2.62 22.76 -6.97
C ASN A 406 3.29 23.85 -6.11
N MET A 407 3.43 23.59 -4.80
CA MET A 407 3.94 24.57 -3.86
C MET A 407 4.82 23.94 -2.79
N GLY A 408 6.08 24.36 -2.73
CA GLY A 408 6.91 24.21 -1.53
C GLY A 408 6.82 25.49 -0.71
N GLU A 409 6.62 25.42 0.61
CA GLU A 409 6.52 26.63 1.43
C GLU A 409 7.81 27.46 1.45
N PHE A 410 8.97 26.80 1.52
CA PHE A 410 10.27 27.49 1.63
C PHE A 410 11.14 27.40 0.40
N SER A 411 11.03 26.34 -0.41
CA SER A 411 11.66 26.29 -1.74
C SER A 411 11.12 25.13 -2.58
N GLY A 412 11.27 25.28 -3.90
CA GLY A 412 10.98 24.24 -4.88
C GLY A 412 9.50 23.90 -4.94
N ASP A 413 8.76 24.66 -5.72
CA ASP A 413 7.37 24.34 -6.05
C ASP A 413 7.24 22.95 -6.67
N ASP A 414 8.12 22.62 -7.62
CA ASP A 414 7.99 21.39 -8.39
C ASP A 414 9.06 20.36 -8.01
N PHE A 415 10.26 20.82 -7.65
CA PHE A 415 11.36 19.91 -7.34
C PHE A 415 12.29 20.49 -6.28
N THR A 416 12.72 19.65 -5.33
CA THR A 416 13.86 19.94 -4.45
C THR A 416 14.74 18.72 -4.23
N LEU A 417 16.06 18.94 -4.29
CA LEU A 417 17.12 18.04 -3.86
C LEU A 417 17.85 18.64 -2.65
N THR A 418 17.89 17.96 -1.50
CA THR A 418 18.44 18.54 -0.25
C THR A 418 19.87 18.16 0.10
N ARG A 419 20.42 17.06 -0.43
CA ARG A 419 21.72 16.53 0.02
C ARG A 419 22.72 16.46 -1.13
N GLY A 420 23.82 17.20 -1.00
CA GLY A 420 24.99 17.13 -1.88
C GLY A 420 26.23 16.55 -1.18
N GLY A 421 27.02 15.76 -1.91
CA GLY A 421 28.20 15.01 -1.41
C GLY A 421 28.57 13.81 -2.31
N GLU A 422 29.28 12.79 -1.79
CA GLU A 422 29.71 11.57 -2.53
C GLU A 422 28.57 10.74 -3.17
N TYR A 423 27.33 11.08 -2.86
CA TYR A 423 26.10 10.46 -3.35
C TYR A 423 25.78 11.01 -4.75
N ARG A 424 26.03 10.17 -5.76
CA ARG A 424 25.85 10.54 -7.17
C ARG A 424 24.37 10.48 -7.52
N LEU A 425 23.76 11.65 -7.74
CA LEU A 425 22.49 11.78 -8.42
C LEU A 425 22.73 11.97 -9.92
N VAL A 426 21.87 11.36 -10.73
CA VAL A 426 21.69 11.76 -12.12
C VAL A 426 20.24 12.16 -12.26
N SER A 427 20.00 13.46 -12.35
CA SER A 427 18.70 14.03 -12.68
C SER A 427 18.74 14.51 -14.12
N TYR A 428 17.76 14.08 -14.90
CA TYR A 428 17.51 14.62 -16.23
C TYR A 428 16.19 15.35 -16.19
N PHE A 429 16.22 16.66 -16.43
CA PHE A 429 15.01 17.47 -16.57
C PHE A 429 14.69 17.65 -18.05
N GLY A 430 13.47 17.26 -18.45
CA GLY A 430 13.01 17.47 -19.80
C GLY A 430 12.93 18.96 -20.12
N GLN A 431 13.35 19.34 -21.33
CA GLN A 431 13.04 20.66 -21.90
C GLN A 431 11.62 20.74 -22.46
N ARG A 432 10.87 19.63 -22.39
CA ARG A 432 9.50 19.52 -22.86
C ARG A 432 8.64 18.76 -21.86
N LEU A 433 7.42 19.28 -21.69
CA LEU A 433 6.33 18.62 -20.98
C LEU A 433 5.83 17.41 -21.78
N LEU A 434 5.05 16.55 -21.11
CA LEU A 434 4.24 15.56 -21.80
C LEU A 434 3.37 16.22 -22.87
N GLY A 435 3.40 15.71 -24.10
CA GLY A 435 2.73 16.35 -25.26
C GLY A 435 3.57 17.39 -26.01
N GLY A 436 4.81 17.66 -25.58
CA GLY A 436 5.80 18.38 -26.36
C GLY A 436 5.84 19.90 -26.16
N GLY A 437 5.02 20.46 -25.28
CA GLY A 437 5.09 21.87 -24.90
C GLY A 437 6.44 22.21 -24.27
N LYS A 438 6.96 23.41 -24.50
CA LYS A 438 8.27 23.82 -23.95
C LYS A 438 8.11 24.13 -22.45
N VAL A 439 9.03 23.62 -21.64
CA VAL A 439 9.16 24.00 -20.23
C VAL A 439 10.47 24.74 -20.03
N THR A 440 10.42 25.77 -19.18
CA THR A 440 11.62 26.44 -18.67
C THR A 440 11.70 26.18 -17.18
N TRP A 441 12.88 25.78 -16.72
CA TRP A 441 13.15 25.56 -15.31
C TRP A 441 13.78 26.81 -14.71
N TYR A 442 13.31 27.20 -13.54
CA TYR A 442 13.79 28.36 -12.80
C TYR A 442 14.27 27.92 -11.42
N VAL A 443 15.30 28.57 -10.92
CA VAL A 443 15.69 28.48 -9.51
C VAL A 443 14.54 29.01 -8.67
N ASP A 444 14.14 28.23 -7.66
CA ASP A 444 13.02 28.56 -6.79
C ASP A 444 13.40 28.38 -5.31
N GLY A 445 14.30 29.25 -4.86
CA GLY A 445 14.91 29.19 -3.53
C GLY A 445 15.96 28.09 -3.42
N HIS A 446 16.31 27.74 -2.18
CA HIS A 446 17.26 26.67 -1.88
C HIS A 446 16.84 25.94 -0.59
N PRO A 447 17.13 24.64 -0.46
CA PRO A 447 16.76 23.88 0.74
C PRO A 447 17.53 24.29 2.01
N THR A 448 18.73 24.85 1.87
CA THR A 448 19.59 25.19 3.02
C THR A 448 20.09 26.64 3.01
N ASP A 449 20.04 27.33 1.88
CA ASP A 449 20.59 28.68 1.72
C ASP A 449 19.45 29.68 1.54
N LYS A 450 19.11 30.36 2.63
CA LYS A 450 17.99 31.31 2.67
C LYS A 450 18.27 32.59 1.88
N SER A 451 19.50 32.81 1.38
CA SER A 451 19.83 33.96 0.54
C SER A 451 19.35 33.81 -0.90
N ILE A 452 19.15 32.57 -1.36
CA ILE A 452 18.63 32.28 -2.69
C ILE A 452 17.12 32.53 -2.70
N ALA A 453 16.69 33.49 -3.51
CA ALA A 453 15.30 33.89 -3.60
C ALA A 453 14.43 32.83 -4.30
N ARG A 454 13.14 32.81 -3.91
CA ARG A 454 12.09 32.07 -4.61
C ARG A 454 11.89 32.60 -6.03
N TYR A 455 11.30 31.77 -6.88
CA TYR A 455 10.92 32.16 -8.22
C TYR A 455 9.93 33.34 -8.19
N LEU A 456 10.17 34.29 -9.09
CA LEU A 456 9.27 35.40 -9.38
C LEU A 456 8.99 35.41 -10.88
N ALA A 457 7.73 35.60 -11.27
CA ALA A 457 7.35 35.56 -12.69
C ALA A 457 8.07 36.61 -13.55
N ASP A 458 8.35 37.79 -12.98
CA ASP A 458 8.90 38.92 -13.72
C ASP A 458 10.43 38.93 -13.79
N ASN A 459 11.13 38.18 -12.92
CA ASN A 459 12.60 38.21 -12.83
C ASN A 459 13.19 36.88 -12.32
N GLY A 460 12.60 35.75 -12.70
CA GLY A 460 13.07 34.43 -12.30
C GLY A 460 14.44 34.11 -12.88
N GLN A 461 15.36 33.60 -12.06
CA GLN A 461 16.64 33.09 -12.52
C GLN A 461 16.42 31.76 -13.26
N VAL A 462 16.65 31.77 -14.57
CA VAL A 462 16.58 30.54 -15.39
C VAL A 462 17.67 29.58 -14.93
N TYR A 463 17.28 28.33 -14.71
CA TYR A 463 18.20 27.23 -14.54
C TYR A 463 18.66 26.76 -15.93
N ASP A 464 19.88 27.16 -16.31
CA ASP A 464 20.50 26.82 -17.59
C ASP A 464 21.47 25.65 -17.40
N ASP A 465 20.98 24.44 -17.65
CA ASP A 465 21.78 23.21 -17.66
C ASP A 465 22.51 23.12 -19.02
N LYS A 466 23.67 23.78 -19.13
CA LYS A 466 24.40 23.90 -20.40
C LYS A 466 24.82 22.56 -21.03
N VAL A 467 24.74 21.46 -20.30
CA VAL A 467 24.94 20.05 -20.72
C VAL A 467 24.21 19.20 -19.68
N PRO A 468 23.57 18.05 -19.99
CA PRO A 468 22.97 17.16 -18.99
C PRO A 468 24.05 16.59 -18.04
N GLU A 469 24.46 17.38 -17.07
CA GLU A 469 25.51 17.05 -16.13
C GLU A 469 24.90 16.74 -14.76
N LYS A 470 25.64 15.91 -14.04
CA LYS A 470 25.25 15.32 -12.76
C LYS A 470 24.97 16.45 -11.76
N ILE A 471 23.73 16.63 -11.37
CA ILE A 471 23.37 17.57 -10.31
C ILE A 471 23.69 16.91 -8.97
N SER A 472 24.86 17.19 -8.41
CA SER A 472 25.24 16.74 -7.06
C SER A 472 24.91 17.76 -5.98
N ASP A 473 24.68 19.02 -6.35
CA ASP A 473 24.51 20.09 -5.38
C ASP A 473 23.02 20.31 -5.06
N PRO A 474 22.67 20.65 -3.80
CA PRO A 474 21.30 20.93 -3.45
C PRO A 474 20.69 21.99 -4.37
N ILE A 475 19.44 21.78 -4.78
CA ILE A 475 18.76 22.68 -5.71
C ILE A 475 17.25 22.60 -5.50
N SER A 476 16.57 23.73 -5.72
CA SER A 476 15.12 23.82 -5.74
C SER A 476 14.67 24.50 -7.03
N LEU A 477 13.69 23.91 -7.70
CA LEU A 477 13.28 24.33 -9.04
C LEU A 477 11.77 24.48 -9.17
N LYS A 478 11.40 25.39 -10.06
CA LYS A 478 10.05 25.58 -10.60
C LYS A 478 10.04 25.33 -12.11
N ALA A 479 9.07 24.56 -12.57
CA ALA A 479 8.77 24.37 -13.97
C ALA A 479 7.71 25.37 -14.43
N VAL A 480 7.98 26.08 -15.53
CA VAL A 480 7.02 27.01 -16.15
C VAL A 480 6.80 26.61 -17.59
N ALA A 481 5.56 26.26 -17.91
CA ALA A 481 5.12 25.98 -19.27
C ALA A 481 5.11 27.26 -20.11
N ASN A 482 5.46 27.16 -21.39
CA ASN A 482 5.44 28.30 -22.31
C ASN A 482 4.03 28.81 -22.65
N GLN A 483 2.99 27.99 -22.45
CA GLN A 483 1.60 28.34 -22.72
C GLN A 483 0.64 27.43 -21.94
N ALA A 484 -0.51 27.96 -21.52
CA ALA A 484 -1.52 27.20 -20.76
C ALA A 484 -2.01 25.95 -21.52
N ALA A 485 -2.23 26.05 -22.83
CA ALA A 485 -2.68 24.93 -23.66
C ALA A 485 -1.71 23.72 -23.66
N ALA A 486 -0.43 23.92 -23.31
CA ALA A 486 0.52 22.82 -23.17
C ALA A 486 0.23 21.97 -21.91
N LEU A 487 -0.18 22.61 -20.82
CA LEU A 487 -0.55 21.93 -19.58
C LEU A 487 -1.85 21.14 -19.75
N ASP A 488 -2.84 21.71 -20.46
CA ASP A 488 -4.08 21.00 -20.80
C ASP A 488 -3.82 19.74 -21.61
N LEU A 489 -2.93 19.83 -22.61
CA LEU A 489 -2.53 18.67 -23.42
C LEU A 489 -1.77 17.64 -22.58
N ALA A 490 -0.82 18.09 -21.76
CA ALA A 490 -0.08 17.22 -20.85
C ALA A 490 -1.02 16.45 -19.92
N LYS A 491 -1.99 17.13 -19.29
CA LYS A 491 -2.98 16.51 -18.41
C LYS A 491 -3.79 15.44 -19.15
N LYS A 492 -4.25 15.74 -20.38
CA LYS A 492 -5.00 14.79 -21.22
C LYS A 492 -4.18 13.56 -21.63
N LEU A 493 -2.87 13.71 -21.85
CA LEU A 493 -1.99 12.62 -22.26
C LEU A 493 -1.42 11.82 -21.08
N SER A 494 -1.57 12.34 -19.85
CA SER A 494 -1.09 11.67 -18.65
C SER A 494 -1.83 10.36 -18.42
N LYS A 495 -1.09 9.37 -17.93
CA LYS A 495 -1.66 8.10 -17.47
C LYS A 495 -1.82 8.08 -15.97
N VAL A 496 -0.93 8.78 -15.27
CA VAL A 496 -0.93 8.90 -13.82
C VAL A 496 -1.15 10.36 -13.45
N THR A 497 -2.13 10.63 -12.61
CA THR A 497 -2.33 11.96 -12.03
C THR A 497 -1.97 11.94 -10.56
N MET A 498 -1.19 12.92 -10.12
CA MET A 498 -0.86 13.13 -8.71
C MET A 498 -1.32 14.53 -8.30
N ILE A 499 -2.48 14.61 -7.63
CA ILE A 499 -3.19 15.88 -7.45
C ILE A 499 -3.46 16.17 -5.97
N GLY A 500 -3.15 17.38 -5.50
CA GLY A 500 -3.61 17.83 -4.17
C GLY A 500 -3.01 17.06 -3.00
N ASN A 501 -1.90 16.33 -3.19
CA ASN A 501 -1.27 15.60 -2.10
C ASN A 501 -0.44 16.53 -1.20
N LEU A 502 -0.32 16.16 0.07
CA LEU A 502 0.20 17.03 1.11
C LEU A 502 1.25 16.34 1.98
N SER A 503 2.41 16.96 2.18
CA SER A 503 3.33 16.51 3.23
C SER A 503 4.22 17.62 3.75
N SER A 504 5.09 17.31 4.72
CA SER A 504 6.19 18.22 5.08
C SER A 504 7.26 18.33 4.00
N ARG A 505 7.44 17.30 3.16
CA ARG A 505 8.48 17.26 2.13
C ARG A 505 8.05 16.35 0.97
N GLY A 506 7.93 16.90 -0.23
CA GLY A 506 7.43 16.13 -1.37
C GLY A 506 5.92 15.96 -1.24
N GLY A 507 5.15 16.98 -1.61
CA GLY A 507 3.68 16.89 -1.53
C GLY A 507 3.16 15.68 -2.30
N ALA A 508 3.62 15.50 -3.54
CA ALA A 508 3.34 14.30 -4.32
C ALA A 508 4.27 13.13 -3.97
N ILE A 509 5.59 13.31 -4.19
CA ILE A 509 6.59 12.27 -4.01
C ILE A 509 7.70 12.76 -3.10
N GLY A 510 7.95 12.04 -2.02
CA GLY A 510 9.19 12.12 -1.26
C GLY A 510 10.07 10.91 -1.56
N SER A 511 11.38 11.04 -1.65
CA SER A 511 12.22 9.88 -1.90
C SER A 511 13.63 9.98 -1.32
N ASN A 512 14.04 8.89 -0.71
CA ASN A 512 15.42 8.56 -0.37
C ASN A 512 16.00 7.46 -1.29
N GLY A 513 15.12 6.76 -2.03
CA GLY A 513 15.48 5.78 -3.06
C GLY A 513 15.49 6.41 -4.46
N SER A 514 15.32 5.61 -5.51
CA SER A 514 15.26 6.09 -6.90
C SER A 514 13.82 6.22 -7.40
N VAL A 515 13.59 7.19 -8.28
CA VAL A 515 12.29 7.41 -8.93
C VAL A 515 12.51 7.55 -10.42
N ILE A 516 11.86 6.72 -11.23
CA ILE A 516 12.00 6.74 -12.69
C ILE A 516 10.65 7.12 -13.28
N ILE A 517 10.60 8.20 -14.05
CA ILE A 517 9.38 8.68 -14.72
C ILE A 517 9.57 8.57 -16.25
N GLY A 518 8.78 7.71 -16.89
CA GLY A 518 8.87 7.45 -18.33
C GLY A 518 9.86 6.32 -18.69
N ASP A 519 10.31 6.30 -19.95
CA ASP A 519 11.19 5.26 -20.49
C ASP A 519 12.66 5.69 -20.43
N LYS A 520 13.46 5.06 -19.56
CA LYS A 520 14.91 5.33 -19.39
C LYS A 520 15.71 5.30 -20.71
N ASP A 521 15.26 4.51 -21.70
CA ASP A 521 16.00 4.23 -22.94
C ASP A 521 15.53 5.04 -24.17
N LYS A 522 14.51 5.91 -24.03
CA LYS A 522 14.08 6.81 -25.12
C LYS A 522 14.77 8.16 -25.01
N THR A 523 16.09 8.18 -25.24
CA THR A 523 16.78 9.40 -25.63
C THR A 523 16.26 9.82 -27.01
N PHE A 524 15.59 10.97 -27.09
CA PHE A 524 15.07 11.50 -28.33
C PHE A 524 16.23 12.00 -29.19
N ASN A 525 16.47 11.32 -30.32
CA ASN A 525 17.29 11.85 -31.41
C ASN A 525 16.59 13.09 -31.98
N LEU A 526 17.02 14.28 -31.56
CA LEU A 526 16.71 15.53 -32.24
C LEU A 526 17.37 15.50 -33.62
N LYS A 527 16.59 15.26 -34.67
CA LYS A 527 16.97 15.72 -36.00
C LYS A 527 16.89 17.24 -36.00
N GLU A 528 18.03 17.91 -36.12
CA GLU A 528 18.07 19.36 -36.34
C GLU A 528 17.26 19.75 -37.59
N PRO A 529 16.52 20.86 -37.57
CA PRO A 529 16.01 21.44 -38.79
C PRO A 529 17.21 21.99 -39.57
N LYS A 530 17.39 21.52 -40.81
CA LYS A 530 18.35 22.10 -41.74
C LYS A 530 18.09 23.60 -41.85
N SER A 531 19.07 24.41 -41.47
CA SER A 531 19.10 25.83 -41.81
C SER A 531 19.07 25.99 -43.33
N ARG A 532 18.31 26.99 -43.80
CA ARG A 532 18.47 27.55 -45.14
C ARG A 532 19.20 28.87 -45.01
#